data_AF-A0A960M8K8-F1
#
_entry.id   AF-A0A960M8K8-F1
#
_cell.length_a   1.000
_cell.length_b   1.000
_cell.length_c   1.000
_cell.angle_alpha   90.00
_cell.angle_beta   90.00
_cell.angle_gamma   90.00
#
_symmetry.space_group_name_H-M   'P 1'
#
loop_
_entity.id
_entity.type
_entity.pdbx_description
1 polymer ?
#
loop_
_entity_poly.entity_id
_entity_poly.type
_entity_poly.pdbx_seq_one_letter_code
_entity_poly.pdbx_strand_id
1 'polypeptide(L)'
;MKQWEWISENPVRKISREKEPRERTRFLTPTALELLRNLAAQNQSIGYVFPSPNTKSRPIELRRAFRTAIKRAELGSSFRGHDCRHSYATEMLARG
;
A
#
# COMPACT_ATOMS: atom_id res chain seq x y z
N MET A 1 10.04 -44.52 -10.48
CA MET A 1 9.50 -43.36 -9.73
C MET A 1 10.66 -42.43 -9.39
N LYS A 2 10.68 -41.20 -9.91
CA LYS A 2 11.69 -40.18 -9.59
C LYS A 2 11.31 -39.52 -8.27
N GLN A 3 11.96 -39.93 -7.18
CA GLN A 3 11.86 -39.24 -5.91
C GLN A 3 12.67 -37.95 -6.03
N TRP A 4 11.99 -36.82 -6.14
CA TRP A 4 12.61 -35.50 -6.19
C TRP A 4 13.39 -35.28 -4.90
N GLU A 5 14.65 -34.87 -5.02
CA GLU A 5 15.62 -34.69 -3.94
C GLU A 5 15.10 -33.72 -2.86
N TRP A 6 14.41 -34.25 -1.86
CA TRP A 6 13.97 -33.48 -0.70
C TRP A 6 15.20 -33.05 0.09
N ILE A 7 15.55 -31.78 -0.01
CA ILE A 7 16.63 -31.19 0.78
C ILE A 7 16.09 -31.03 2.22
N SER A 8 16.76 -31.66 3.18
CA SER A 8 16.35 -31.68 4.60
C SER A 8 16.47 -30.32 5.29
N GLU A 9 17.25 -29.40 4.72
CA GLU A 9 17.45 -28.05 5.22
C GLU A 9 17.47 -27.03 4.11
N ASN A 10 17.02 -25.81 4.42
CA ASN A 10 17.03 -24.69 3.48
C ASN A 10 18.49 -24.32 3.11
N PRO A 11 18.92 -24.47 1.85
CA PRO A 11 20.31 -24.25 1.43
C PRO A 11 20.76 -22.79 1.56
N VAL A 12 19.84 -21.83 1.70
CA VAL A 12 20.13 -20.41 1.87
C VAL A 12 19.96 -19.93 3.31
N ARG A 13 19.83 -20.84 4.28
CA ARG A 13 19.61 -20.51 5.71
C ARG A 13 20.70 -19.62 6.32
N LYS A 14 21.94 -19.71 5.84
CA LYS A 14 23.08 -18.90 6.33
C LYS A 14 23.26 -17.58 5.57
N ILE A 15 22.44 -17.33 4.54
CA ILE A 15 22.52 -16.11 3.75
C ILE A 15 21.57 -15.09 4.38
N SER A 16 22.13 -14.03 4.98
CA SER A 16 21.31 -12.92 5.47
C SER A 16 20.70 -12.20 4.28
N ARG A 17 19.40 -11.89 4.36
CA ARG A 17 18.78 -10.95 3.43
C ARG A 17 19.52 -9.62 3.50
N GLU A 18 19.85 -9.07 2.33
CA GLU A 18 20.38 -7.72 2.27
C GLU A 18 19.42 -6.75 2.95
N LYS A 19 19.99 -5.77 3.64
CA LYS A 19 19.21 -4.73 4.29
C LYS A 19 18.65 -3.84 3.20
N GLU A 20 17.33 -3.90 3.01
CA GLU A 20 16.68 -3.05 2.04
C GLU A 20 16.99 -1.57 2.36
N PRO A 21 17.41 -0.76 1.37
CA PRO A 21 17.68 0.65 1.59
C PRO A 21 16.46 1.30 2.23
N ARG A 22 16.71 2.08 3.29
CA ARG A 22 15.65 2.73 4.08
C ARG A 22 14.83 3.71 3.24
N GLU A 23 15.47 4.30 2.26
CA GLU A 23 14.85 5.29 1.39
C GLU A 23 14.15 4.60 0.22
N ARG A 24 12.87 4.90 0.08
CA ARG A 24 12.00 4.35 -0.94
C ARG A 24 11.25 5.50 -1.58
N THR A 25 11.77 6.01 -2.70
CA THR A 25 11.05 6.98 -3.50
C THR A 25 9.82 6.33 -4.13
N ARG A 26 8.68 7.03 -4.10
CA ARG A 26 7.44 6.60 -4.74
C ARG A 26 6.94 7.73 -5.63
N PHE A 27 6.73 7.41 -6.91
CA PHE A 27 6.20 8.37 -7.86
C PHE A 27 4.69 8.50 -7.67
N LEU A 28 4.20 9.73 -7.71
CA LEU A 28 2.78 10.05 -7.68
C LEU A 28 2.37 10.57 -9.05
N THR A 29 1.15 10.23 -9.47
CA THR A 29 0.57 10.87 -10.65
C THR A 29 0.32 12.36 -10.36
N PRO A 30 0.29 13.24 -11.38
CA PRO A 30 0.01 14.66 -11.17
C PRO A 30 -1.29 14.90 -10.39
N THR A 31 -2.35 14.16 -10.73
CA THR A 31 -3.65 14.22 -10.04
C THR A 31 -3.54 13.83 -8.56
N ALA A 32 -2.82 12.76 -8.23
CA ALA A 32 -2.62 12.34 -6.85
C ALA A 32 -1.82 13.38 -6.05
N LEU A 33 -0.81 13.98 -6.67
CA LEU A 33 0.01 15.02 -6.06
C LEU A 33 -0.82 16.28 -5.75
N GLU A 34 -1.67 16.72 -6.69
CA GLU A 34 -2.54 17.87 -6.50
C GLU A 34 -3.54 17.65 -5.35
N LEU A 35 -4.20 16.48 -5.32
CA LEU A 35 -5.11 16.11 -4.24
C LEU A 35 -4.44 16.14 -2.86
N LEU A 36 -3.22 15.57 -2.76
CA LEU A 36 -2.46 15.56 -1.51
C LEU A 36 -2.04 16.96 -1.07
N ARG A 37 -1.65 17.83 -2.01
CA ARG A 37 -1.31 19.24 -1.71
C ARG A 37 -2.52 20.00 -1.17
N ASN A 38 -3.67 19.86 -1.82
CA ASN A 38 -4.91 20.51 -1.39
C ASN A 38 -5.33 20.03 0.01
N LEU A 39 -5.26 18.71 0.27
CA LEU A 39 -5.54 18.15 1.59
C LEU A 39 -4.54 18.61 2.65
N ALA A 40 -3.25 18.68 2.33
CA ALA A 40 -2.23 19.14 3.24
C ALA A 40 -2.41 20.63 3.60
N ALA A 41 -2.76 21.47 2.63
CA ALA A 41 -3.04 22.89 2.85
C ALA A 41 -4.26 23.08 3.78
N GLN A 42 -5.34 22.31 3.55
CA GLN A 42 -6.55 22.39 4.39
C GLN A 42 -6.31 21.93 5.83
N ASN A 43 -5.39 20.99 6.04
CA ASN A 43 -5.13 20.37 7.34
C ASN A 43 -3.79 20.80 7.95
N GLN A 44 -3.21 21.92 7.50
CA GLN A 44 -1.87 22.35 7.90
C GLN A 44 -1.74 22.53 9.43
N SER A 45 -2.77 23.05 10.09
CA SER A 45 -2.82 23.26 11.54
C SER A 45 -2.99 21.97 12.34
N ILE A 46 -3.44 20.88 11.71
CA ILE A 46 -3.77 19.61 12.36
C ILE A 46 -2.55 18.67 12.42
N GLY A 47 -1.59 18.83 11.50
CA GLY A 47 -0.39 18.00 11.44
C GLY A 47 -0.60 16.62 10.77
N TYR A 48 -1.80 16.32 10.27
CA TYR A 48 -2.10 15.10 9.53
C TYR A 48 -2.68 15.44 8.15
N VAL A 49 -2.18 14.79 7.08
CA VAL A 49 -2.76 14.89 5.74
C VAL A 49 -4.15 14.27 5.68
N PHE A 50 -4.36 13.17 6.41
CA PHE A 50 -5.64 12.47 6.52
C PHE A 50 -6.11 12.42 7.98
N PRO A 51 -6.72 13.49 8.49
CA PRO A 51 -7.23 13.50 9.86
C PRO A 51 -8.51 12.68 9.99
N SER A 52 -8.82 12.25 11.22
CA SER A 52 -10.08 11.60 11.57
C SER A 52 -11.26 12.53 11.26
N PRO A 53 -12.28 12.08 10.51
CA PRO A 53 -13.41 12.93 10.13
C PRO A 53 -14.16 13.55 11.31
N ASN A 54 -14.22 12.84 12.45
CA ASN A 54 -15.03 13.24 13.60
C ASN A 54 -14.28 14.16 14.57
N THR A 55 -13.02 13.83 14.88
CA THR A 55 -12.28 14.50 15.97
C THR A 55 -11.18 15.41 15.43
N LYS A 56 -10.69 15.17 14.22
CA LYS A 56 -9.54 15.83 13.58
C LYS A 56 -8.21 15.81 14.37
N SER A 57 -8.17 15.44 15.65
CA SER A 57 -6.96 15.39 16.49
C SER A 57 -6.11 14.13 16.33
N ARG A 58 -6.53 13.17 15.51
CA ARG A 58 -5.87 11.89 15.29
C ARG A 58 -5.95 11.49 13.81
N PRO A 59 -5.06 10.63 13.31
CA PRO A 59 -5.13 10.18 11.93
C PRO A 59 -6.41 9.37 11.67
N ILE A 60 -6.81 9.31 10.41
CA ILE A 60 -7.93 8.48 9.96
C ILE A 60 -7.63 6.99 10.20
N GLU A 61 -8.67 6.23 10.54
CA GLU A 61 -8.59 4.77 10.57
C GLU A 61 -8.61 4.22 9.14
N LEU A 62 -7.42 4.05 8.54
CA LEU A 62 -7.27 3.67 7.13
C LEU A 62 -8.05 2.41 6.74
N ARG A 63 -8.06 1.36 7.58
CA ARG A 63 -8.78 0.12 7.29
C ARG A 63 -10.29 0.34 7.17
N ARG A 64 -10.87 1.16 8.04
CA ARG A 64 -12.29 1.50 7.99
C ARG A 64 -12.59 2.36 6.78
N ALA A 65 -11.82 3.43 6.55
CA ALA A 65 -11.99 4.31 5.40
C ALA A 65 -11.93 3.52 4.08
N PHE A 66 -10.97 2.60 3.96
CA PHE A 66 -10.80 1.76 2.78
C PHE A 66 -11.96 0.78 2.58
N ARG A 67 -12.43 0.09 3.63
CA ARG A 67 -13.62 -0.76 3.55
C ARG A 67 -14.85 0.02 3.11
N THR A 68 -15.02 1.24 3.59
CA THR A 68 -16.10 2.12 3.15
C THR A 68 -15.95 2.49 1.68
N ALA A 69 -14.74 2.77 1.20
CA ALA A 69 -14.48 3.04 -0.22
C ALA A 69 -14.80 1.83 -1.10
N ILE A 70 -14.35 0.62 -0.73
CA ILE A 70 -14.68 -0.65 -1.41
C ILE A 70 -16.20 -0.82 -1.53
N LYS A 71 -16.92 -0.63 -0.41
CA LYS A 71 -18.38 -0.76 -0.40
C LYS A 71 -19.06 0.26 -1.31
N ARG A 72 -18.58 1.51 -1.33
CA ARG A 72 -19.11 2.59 -2.18
C ARG A 72 -18.80 2.41 -3.66
N ALA A 73 -17.67 1.77 -3.96
CA ALA A 73 -17.28 1.44 -5.33
C ALA A 73 -17.89 0.10 -5.81
N GLU A 74 -18.78 -0.50 -5.01
CA GLU A 74 -19.46 -1.77 -5.33
C GLU A 74 -18.50 -2.91 -5.66
N LEU A 75 -17.31 -2.88 -5.06
CA LEU A 75 -16.31 -3.92 -5.22
C LEU A 75 -16.68 -5.13 -4.35
N GLY A 76 -16.50 -6.33 -4.90
CA GLY A 76 -16.83 -7.59 -4.22
C GLY A 76 -16.14 -7.73 -2.86
N SER A 77 -16.75 -8.50 -1.96
CA SER A 77 -16.29 -8.68 -0.57
C SER A 77 -14.90 -9.34 -0.45
N SER A 78 -14.42 -10.00 -1.50
CA SER A 78 -13.09 -10.57 -1.59
C SER A 78 -11.99 -9.53 -1.84
N PHE A 79 -12.33 -8.34 -2.34
CA PHE A 79 -11.37 -7.30 -2.67
C PHE A 79 -10.76 -6.68 -1.40
N ARG A 80 -9.44 -6.57 -1.39
CA ARG A 80 -8.64 -6.07 -0.27
C ARG A 80 -7.77 -4.92 -0.73
N GLY A 81 -7.34 -4.08 0.21
CA GLY A 81 -6.39 -3.00 -0.10
C GLY A 81 -5.05 -3.47 -0.67
N HIS A 82 -4.68 -4.74 -0.46
CA HIS A 82 -3.48 -5.31 -1.09
C HIS A 82 -3.65 -5.52 -2.60
N ASP A 83 -4.87 -5.76 -3.06
CA ASP A 83 -5.16 -6.01 -4.48
C ASP A 83 -4.87 -4.75 -5.31
N CYS A 84 -5.13 -3.55 -4.79
CA CYS A 84 -4.71 -2.30 -5.43
C CYS A 84 -3.19 -2.24 -5.67
N ARG A 85 -2.38 -2.74 -4.73
CA ARG A 85 -0.92 -2.76 -4.88
C ARG A 85 -0.48 -3.77 -5.92
N HIS A 86 -1.13 -4.93 -5.98
CA HIS A 86 -0.88 -5.92 -7.04
C HIS A 86 -1.27 -5.38 -8.40
N SER A 87 -2.45 -4.79 -8.55
CA SER A 87 -2.89 -4.19 -9.81
C SER A 87 -1.93 -3.11 -10.31
N TYR A 88 -1.47 -2.21 -9.43
CA TYR A 88 -0.47 -1.20 -9.80
C TYR A 88 0.85 -1.83 -10.26
N ALA A 89 1.35 -2.85 -9.57
CA ALA A 89 2.57 -3.53 -9.97
C ALA A 89 2.41 -4.23 -11.34
N THR A 90 1.29 -4.90 -11.57
CA THR A 90 0.98 -5.54 -12.85
C THR A 90 0.86 -4.51 -13.98
N GLU A 91 0.16 -3.40 -13.74
CA GLU A 91 0.01 -2.32 -14.72
C GLU A 91 1.36 -1.67 -15.06
N MET A 92 2.21 -1.45 -14.05
CA MET A 92 3.54 -0.89 -14.26
C MET A 92 4.44 -1.83 -15.07
N LEU A 93 4.32 -3.15 -14.89
CA LEU A 93 5.03 -4.14 -15.71
C LEU A 93 4.48 -4.20 -17.15
N ALA A 94 3.15 -4.08 -17.31
CA ALA A 94 2.50 -4.14 -18.61
C ALA A 94 2.76 -2.90 -19.49
N ARG A 95 3.04 -1.75 -18.87
CA ARG A 95 3.41 -0.49 -19.55
C ARG A 95 4.93 -0.35 -19.79
N GLY A 96 5.68 -1.44 -19.62
CA GLY A 96 7.14 -1.52 -19.76
C GLY A 96 7.67 -0.93 -21.06
#